data_AF-A0A5C6K5W1-F1
#
_entry.id   AF-A0A5C6K5W1-F1
#
_cell.length_a   1.000
_cell.length_b   1.000
_cell.length_c   1.000
_cell.angle_alpha   90.00
_cell.angle_beta   90.00
_cell.angle_gamma   90.00
#
_symmetry.space_group_name_H-M   'P 1'
#
loop_
_entity.id
_entity.type
_entity.pdbx_description
1 polymer ?
#
loop_
_entity_poly.entity_id
_entity_poly.type
_entity_poly.pdbx_seq_one_letter_code
_entity_poly.pdbx_strand_id
1 'polypeptide(L)' 'MGPGARAIVGAWPRKGIGHYFNVVNNGDKVIFLDFQTGKANPAEPRYRHCYLMRTH' A
#
# COMPACT_ATOMS: atom_id res chain seq x y z
N MET A 1 10.48 8.34 -6.01
CA MET A 1 9.84 9.03 -4.86
C MET A 1 10.79 8.98 -3.69
N GLY A 2 11.05 10.11 -3.04
CA GLY A 2 11.98 10.22 -1.91
C GLY A 2 11.30 10.12 -0.54
N PRO A 3 12.05 10.31 0.56
CA PRO A 3 11.53 10.32 1.92
C PRO A 3 10.34 11.29 2.10
N GLY A 4 9.33 10.90 2.87
CA GLY A 4 8.13 11.69 3.17
C GLY A 4 7.00 11.57 2.14
N ALA A 5 7.23 10.85 1.03
CA ALA A 5 6.22 10.60 0.01
C ALA A 5 5.05 9.76 0.54
N ARG A 6 3.84 10.10 0.05
CA ARG A 6 2.57 9.47 0.41
C ARG A 6 1.82 9.07 -0.86
N ALA A 7 1.14 7.93 -0.81
CA ALA A 7 0.35 7.42 -1.92
C ALA A 7 -0.79 6.52 -1.43
N ILE A 8 -1.73 6.25 -2.33
CA ILE A 8 -2.71 5.17 -2.18
C ILE A 8 -2.32 4.07 -3.17
N VAL A 9 -2.25 2.84 -2.68
CA VAL A 9 -1.97 1.66 -3.49
C VAL A 9 -3.20 0.77 -3.49
N GLY A 10 -3.66 0.39 -4.67
CA GLY A 10 -4.64 -0.67 -4.78
C GLY A 10 -3.97 -1.98 -5.17
N ALA A 11 -4.34 -3.05 -4.48
CA ALA A 11 -3.84 -4.40 -4.68
C ALA A 11 -4.95 -5.30 -5.24
N TRP A 12 -4.71 -5.87 -6.42
CA TRP A 12 -5.67 -6.76 -7.07
C TRP A 12 -5.18 -8.20 -7.11
N PRO A 13 -5.92 -9.14 -6.49
CA PRO A 13 -5.67 -10.56 -6.72
C PRO A 13 -6.14 -10.95 -8.13
N ARG A 14 -5.58 -12.03 -8.70
CA ARG A 14 -6.05 -12.59 -9.98
C ARG A 14 -7.51 -13.07 -9.94
N LYS A 15 -8.04 -13.32 -8.75
CA LYS A 15 -9.45 -13.68 -8.48
C LYS A 15 -9.83 -13.15 -7.10
N GLY A 16 -11.03 -12.57 -6.96
CA GLY A 16 -11.55 -12.05 -5.68
C GLY A 16 -11.60 -10.53 -5.61
N ILE A 17 -11.75 -10.01 -4.39
CA ILE A 17 -11.91 -8.56 -4.10
C ILE A 17 -10.53 -7.92 -3.90
N GLY A 18 -10.30 -6.80 -4.58
CA GLY A 18 -9.09 -5.99 -4.40
C GLY A 18 -9.11 -5.20 -3.09
N HIS A 19 -7.94 -4.75 -2.64
CA HIS A 19 -7.81 -3.99 -1.39
C HIS A 19 -7.00 -2.71 -1.58
N TYR A 20 -7.35 -1.64 -0.87
CA TYR A 20 -6.62 -0.38 -0.92
C TYR A 20 -5.85 -0.14 0.38
N PHE A 21 -4.63 0.39 0.23
CA PHE A 21 -3.73 0.72 1.32
C PHE A 21 -3.26 2.17 1.19
N ASN A 22 -3.13 2.86 2.31
CA ASN A 22 -2.34 4.08 2.35
C ASN A 22 -0.89 3.69 2.54
N VAL A 23 0.00 4.38 1.83
CA VAL A 23 1.42 4.06 1.82
C VAL A 23 2.24 5.30 2.12
N VAL A 24 3.23 5.14 3.00
CA VAL A 24 4.18 6.19 3.35
C VAL A 24 5.60 5.67 3.14
N ASN A 25 6.42 6.42 2.42
CA ASN A 25 7.86 6.21 2.40
C ASN A 25 8.46 7.10 3.49
N ASN A 26 8.99 6.51 4.57
CA ASN A 26 9.59 7.26 5.67
C ASN A 26 11.10 7.54 5.47
N GLY A 27 11.65 7.18 4.31
CA GLY A 27 13.08 7.33 3.96
C GLY A 27 13.86 6.02 4.03
N ASP A 28 13.57 5.17 5.02
CA ASP A 28 14.22 3.87 5.19
C ASP A 28 13.39 2.71 4.64
N LYS A 29 12.06 2.85 4.72
CA LYS A 29 11.10 1.81 4.34
C LYS A 29 9.80 2.39 3.81
N VAL A 30 9.14 1.57 3.01
CA VAL A 30 7.76 1.78 2.58
C VAL A 30 6.83 1.07 3.55
N ILE A 31 5.95 1.83 4.20
CA ILE A 31 5.00 1.34 5.20
C ILE A 31 3.61 1.34 4.57
N PHE A 32 2.93 0.20 4.62
CA PHE A 32 1.51 0.09 4.24
C PHE A 32 0.66 0.20 5.51
N LEU A 33 -0.36 1.04 5.43
CA LEU A 33 -1.34 1.27 6.47
C LEU A 33 -2.66 0.67 6.01
N ASP A 34 -3.10 -0.36 6.72
CA ASP A 34 -4.37 -1.03 6.47
C ASP A 34 -5.41 -0.60 7.51
N PHE A 35 -6.34 0.25 7.09
CA PHE A 35 -7.39 0.79 7.95
C PHE A 35 -8.44 -0.26 8.32
N GLN A 36 -8.57 -1.35 7.56
CA GLN A 36 -9.52 -2.40 7.89
C GLN A 36 -9.09 -3.17 9.15
N THR A 37 -7.78 -3.28 9.36
CA THR A 37 -7.21 -3.98 10.52
C THR A 37 -6.65 -3.03 11.57
N GLY A 38 -6.49 -1.75 11.24
CA GLY A 38 -5.84 -0.75 12.11
C GLY A 38 -4.34 -0.99 12.29
N LYS A 39 -3.71 -1.79 11.43
CA LYS A 39 -2.32 -2.21 11.56
C LYS A 39 -1.46 -1.65 10.43
N ALA A 40 -0.23 -1.27 10.79
CA ALA A 40 0.84 -1.06 9.83
C ALA A 40 1.54 -2.41 9.61
N ASN A 41 1.33 -3.04 8.47
CA ASN A 41 1.95 -4.32 8.13
C ASN A 41 2.49 -4.23 6.70
N PRO A 42 3.62 -4.87 6.36
CA PRO A 42 4.01 -5.00 4.96
C PRO A 42 2.83 -5.67 4.22
N ALA A 43 2.46 -5.12 3.06
CA ALA A 43 1.33 -5.57 2.27
C ALA A 43 1.29 -7.11 2.26
N GLU A 44 0.17 -7.67 2.73
CA GLU A 44 0.04 -9.10 2.98
C GLU A 44 0.47 -9.90 1.73
N PRO A 45 1.22 -11.02 1.86
CA PRO A 45 1.84 -11.71 0.71
C PRO A 45 0.89 -12.15 -0.40
N ARG A 46 -0.43 -12.19 -0.13
CA ARG A 46 -1.47 -12.47 -1.14
C ARG A 46 -1.62 -11.36 -2.18
N TYR A 47 -1.19 -10.14 -1.87
CA TYR A 47 -1.31 -8.95 -2.70
C TYR A 47 -0.02 -8.72 -3.49
N ARG A 48 0.21 -9.56 -4.51
CA ARG A 48 1.44 -9.51 -5.35
C ARG A 48 1.42 -8.45 -6.44
N HIS A 49 0.24 -7.87 -6.73
CA HIS A 49 0.06 -6.87 -7.79
C HIS A 49 -0.44 -5.57 -7.17
N CYS A 50 0.50 -4.72 -6.76
CA CYS A 50 0.25 -3.42 -6.17
C CYS A 50 0.43 -2.32 -7.22
N TYR A 51 -0.60 -1.51 -7.44
CA TYR A 51 -0.56 -0.35 -8.33
C TYR A 51 -0.54 0.93 -7.51
N LEU A 52 0.50 1.75 -7.68
CA LEU A 52 0.67 3.03 -7.00
C LEU A 52 -0.10 4.12 -7.73
N MET A 53 -1.15 4.67 -7.12
CA MET A 53 -1.79 5.89 -7.61
C MET A 53 -1.12 7.10 -6.98
N ARG A 54 -0.62 8.01 -7.82
CA ARG A 54 0.01 9.27 -7.40
C ARG A 54 -1.06 10.36 -7.42
N THR A 55 -1.31 10.97 -6.28
CA THR A 55 -2.06 12.23 -6.19
C THR A 55 -1.07 13.38 -6.37
N HIS A 56 -1.34 14.28 -7.31
CA HIS A 56 -0.56 15.50 -7.55
C HIS A 56 -0.74 16.52 -6.44
#